data_AF-A0A815M729-F1
#
_entry.id   AF-A0A815M729-F1
#
_cell.length_a   1.000
_cell.length_b   1.000
_cell.length_c   1.000
_cell.angle_alpha   90.00
_cell.angle_beta   90.00
_cell.angle_gamma   90.00
#
_symmetry.space_group_name_H-M   'P 1'
#
loop_
_entity.id
_entity.type
_entity.pdbx_description
1 polymer ?
#
loop_
_entity_poly.entity_id
_entity_poly.type
_entity_poly.pdbx_seq_one_letter_code
_entity_poly.pdbx_strand_id
1 'polypeptide(L)'
;MGYYITARRAFSSLEGLIRHYRKNGDGLCCQLTHVCPRPKLKTPKDILEVPRNSLEFVKKIGEEIFDEIWTRKWNYEIDVTIKTMKTRTMST
;
A
#
# COMPACT_ATOMS: atom_id res chain seq x y z
N MET A 1 18.43 -27.42 -6.91
CA MET A 1 17.14 -26.74 -6.64
C MET A 1 17.03 -25.56 -7.58
N GLY A 2 15.88 -25.39 -8.26
CA GLY A 2 15.70 -24.37 -9.30
C GLY A 2 14.31 -23.76 -9.26
N TYR A 3 14.07 -22.78 -10.13
CA TYR A 3 12.79 -22.06 -10.21
C TYR A 3 11.95 -22.69 -11.32
N TYR A 4 10.65 -22.91 -11.08
CA TYR A 4 9.74 -23.42 -12.10
C TYR A 4 8.30 -23.01 -11.80
N ILE A 5 7.47 -22.92 -12.84
CA ILE A 5 6.01 -22.82 -12.75
C ILE A 5 5.39 -24.21 -12.96
N THR A 6 5.89 -24.94 -13.96
CA THR A 6 5.51 -26.32 -14.24
C THR A 6 6.73 -27.23 -14.11
N ALA A 7 6.54 -28.46 -13.65
CA ALA A 7 7.64 -29.43 -13.52
C ALA A 7 8.30 -29.80 -14.87
N ARG A 8 7.69 -29.44 -16.01
CA ARG A 8 8.22 -29.70 -17.35
C ARG A 8 9.45 -28.85 -17.69
N ARG A 9 9.62 -27.71 -17.01
CA ARG A 9 10.72 -26.78 -17.30
C ARG A 9 11.18 -26.07 -16.02
N ALA A 10 12.40 -26.39 -15.61
CA ALA A 10 13.09 -25.72 -14.53
C ALA A 10 14.14 -24.74 -15.04
N PHE A 11 14.38 -23.68 -14.28
CA PHE A 11 15.37 -22.64 -14.55
C PHE A 11 16.36 -22.55 -13.41
N SER A 12 17.63 -22.25 -13.72
CA SER A 12 18.68 -22.03 -12.73
C SER A 12 18.57 -20.69 -12.00
N SER A 13 17.82 -19.73 -12.55
CA SER A 13 17.59 -18.42 -11.94
C SER A 13 16.19 -17.89 -12.20
N LEU A 14 15.70 -17.03 -11.30
CA LEU A 14 14.41 -16.34 -11.45
C LEU A 14 14.41 -15.43 -12.69
N GLU A 15 15.55 -14.80 -13.00
CA GLU A 15 15.68 -13.98 -14.21
C GLU A 15 15.51 -14.81 -15.49
N GLY A 16 16.05 -16.03 -15.53
CA GLY A 16 15.88 -16.96 -16.65
C GLY A 16 14.41 -17.34 -16.84
N LEU A 17 13.70 -17.61 -15.75
CA LEU A 17 12.26 -17.87 -15.75
C LEU A 17 11.48 -16.66 -16.30
N ILE A 18 11.74 -15.46 -15.80
CA ILE A 18 11.08 -14.23 -16.24
C ILE A 18 11.34 -14.00 -17.74
N ARG A 19 12.60 -14.15 -18.18
CA ARG A 19 12.98 -13.95 -19.59
C ARG A 19 12.28 -14.91 -20.54
N HIS A 20 12.11 -16.17 -20.12
CA HIS A 20 11.34 -17.17 -20.87
C HIS A 20 9.88 -16.73 -21.04
N TYR A 21 9.21 -16.43 -19.92
CA TYR A 21 7.79 -16.07 -19.93
C TYR A 21 7.49 -14.67 -20.51
N ARG A 22 8.52 -13.82 -20.69
CA ARG A 22 8.41 -12.60 -21.50
C ARG A 22 8.38 -12.86 -23.00
N LYS A 23 9.01 -13.94 -23.48
CA LYS A 23 9.09 -14.28 -24.91
C LYS A 23 8.00 -15.25 -25.34
N ASN A 24 7.57 -16.15 -24.45
CA ASN A 24 6.58 -17.17 -24.73
C ASN A 24 5.65 -17.35 -23.52
N GLY A 25 4.33 -17.40 -23.74
CA GLY A 25 3.36 -17.60 -22.66
C GLY A 25 3.47 -18.99 -22.04
N ASP A 26 3.81 -20.01 -22.84
CA ASP A 26 4.11 -21.39 -22.41
C ASP A 26 3.17 -21.91 -21.30
N GLY A 27 1.86 -21.75 -21.52
CA GLY A 27 0.79 -22.16 -20.60
C GLY A 27 0.26 -21.07 -19.64
N LEU A 28 0.90 -19.90 -19.58
CA LEU A 28 0.33 -18.73 -18.89
C LEU A 28 -0.82 -18.14 -19.72
N CYS A 29 -1.74 -17.45 -19.03
CA CYS A 29 -2.85 -16.74 -19.69
C CYS A 29 -2.37 -15.66 -20.66
N CYS A 30 -1.21 -15.05 -20.39
CA CYS A 30 -0.54 -14.09 -21.26
C CYS A 30 0.97 -14.07 -20.99
N GLN A 31 1.73 -13.51 -21.93
CA GLN A 31 3.16 -13.26 -21.76
C GLN A 31 3.41 -12.19 -20.71
N LEU A 32 4.55 -12.30 -20.02
CA LEU A 32 5.02 -11.24 -19.15
C LEU A 32 5.41 -10.02 -19.98
N THR A 33 4.86 -8.86 -19.66
CA THR A 33 5.11 -7.62 -20.42
C THR A 33 5.94 -6.64 -19.60
N HIS A 34 5.29 -5.88 -18.74
CA HIS A 34 5.90 -4.86 -17.90
C HIS A 34 5.92 -5.29 -16.44
N VAL A 35 6.94 -4.80 -15.72
CA VAL A 35 7.00 -4.95 -14.27
C VAL A 35 5.88 -4.13 -13.66
N CYS A 36 5.24 -4.64 -12.61
CA CYS A 36 4.25 -3.89 -11.85
C CYS A 36 4.88 -2.57 -11.33
N PRO A 37 4.30 -1.39 -11.65
CA PRO A 37 4.76 -0.13 -11.09
C PRO A 37 4.71 -0.19 -9.56
N ARG A 38 5.84 0.09 -8.90
CA ARG A 38 5.88 0.17 -7.44
C ARG A 38 5.59 1.61 -7.02
N PRO A 39 4.45 1.91 -6.36
CA PRO A 39 4.22 3.24 -5.82
C PRO A 39 5.31 3.55 -4.80
N LYS A 40 5.86 4.77 -4.84
CA LYS A 40 6.77 5.24 -3.80
C LYS A 40 5.95 5.37 -2.52
N LEU A 41 6.27 4.56 -1.50
CA LEU A 41 5.72 4.74 -0.16
C LEU A 41 6.26 6.06 0.37
N LYS A 42 5.40 7.07 0.50
CA LYS A 42 5.77 8.38 1.06
C LYS A 42 5.84 8.36 2.59
N THR A 43 5.23 7.35 3.22
CA THR A 43 5.15 7.22 4.66
C THR A 43 6.50 6.80 5.24
N PRO A 44 7.08 7.55 6.19
CA PRO A 44 8.16 7.05 7.02
C PRO A 44 7.72 5.75 7.68
N LYS A 45 8.54 4.70 7.54
CA LYS A 45 8.40 3.50 8.35
C LYS A 45 8.82 3.87 9.78
N ASP A 46 8.13 3.30 10.77
CA ASP A 46 8.52 3.36 12.20
C ASP A 46 8.23 4.68 12.96
N ILE A 47 7.25 5.48 12.53
CA ILE A 47 6.77 6.64 13.31
C ILE A 47 5.48 6.28 14.06
N LEU A 48 5.56 6.25 15.39
CA LEU A 48 4.43 5.96 16.27
C LEU A 48 3.66 7.23 16.69
N GLU A 49 4.38 8.34 16.90
CA GLU A 49 3.82 9.60 17.40
C GLU A 49 4.20 10.76 16.47
N VAL A 50 3.23 11.64 16.22
CA VAL A 50 3.43 12.85 15.42
C VAL A 50 2.84 14.07 16.15
N PRO A 51 3.48 15.26 16.05
CA PRO A 51 2.91 16.49 16.58
C PRO A 51 1.56 16.81 15.94
N ARG A 52 0.53 17.15 16.72
CA ARG A 52 -0.83 17.45 16.19
C ARG A 52 -0.85 18.64 15.21
N ASN A 53 0.09 19.58 15.37
CA ASN A 53 0.26 20.72 14.45
C ASN A 53 0.89 20.35 13.11
N SER A 54 1.49 19.15 12.98
CA SER A 54 1.98 18.63 11.69
C SER A 54 0.85 18.12 10.78
N LEU A 55 -0.40 18.15 11.27
CA LEU A 55 -1.59 17.63 10.61
C LEU A 55 -2.53 18.77 10.25
N GLU A 56 -2.65 19.07 8.96
CA GLU A 56 -3.56 20.09 8.45
C GLU A 56 -4.96 19.50 8.22
N PHE A 57 -5.99 20.15 8.77
CA PHE A 57 -7.38 19.71 8.64
C PHE A 57 -7.90 20.02 7.23
N VAL A 58 -8.25 18.97 6.47
CA VAL A 58 -8.77 19.14 5.11
C VAL A 58 -10.29 18.94 5.09
N LYS A 59 -10.81 17.79 5.54
CA LYS A 59 -12.25 17.50 5.46
C LYS A 59 -12.69 16.31 6.33
N LYS A 60 -13.90 16.35 6.89
CA LYS A 60 -14.56 15.17 7.50
C LYS A 60 -15.10 14.24 6.40
N ILE A 61 -14.74 12.96 6.47
CA ILE A 61 -15.14 11.95 5.47
C ILE A 61 -16.11 10.91 6.03
N GLY A 62 -16.28 10.84 7.35
CA GLY A 62 -17.22 9.93 7.98
C GLY A 62 -17.39 10.19 9.47
N GLU A 63 -18.38 9.53 10.04
CA GLU A 63 -18.69 9.58 11.46
C GLU A 63 -19.27 8.24 11.91
N GLU A 64 -18.75 7.73 13.02
CA GLU A 64 -19.27 6.55 13.73
C GLU A 64 -19.77 6.99 15.12
N ILE A 65 -20.40 6.10 15.88
CA ILE A 65 -21.01 6.44 17.18
C ILE A 65 -20.01 7.08 18.17
N PHE A 66 -18.75 6.66 18.14
CA PHE A 66 -17.70 7.18 19.04
C PHE A 66 -16.64 8.02 18.34
N ASP A 67 -16.65 8.05 17.01
CA ASP A 67 -15.50 8.53 16.25
C ASP A 67 -15.90 9.41 15.09
N GLU A 68 -14.99 10.29 14.71
CA GLU A 68 -15.04 11.06 13.49
C GLU A 68 -13.84 10.69 12.63
N ILE A 69 -14.09 10.51 11.34
CA ILE A 69 -13.06 10.14 10.37
C ILE A 69 -12.78 11.37 9.50
N TRP A 70 -11.52 11.77 9.47
CA TRP A 70 -11.05 12.97 8.78
C TRP A 70 -9.98 12.62 7.77
N THR A 71 -10.00 13.26 6.61
CA THR A 71 -8.82 13.32 5.74
C THR A 71 -7.99 14.54 6.11
N ARG A 72 -6.67 14.35 6.19
CA ARG A 72 -5.69 15.37 6.58
C ARG A 72 -4.41 15.24 5.76
N LYS A 73 -3.62 16.32 5.77
CA LYS A 73 -2.28 16.33 5.21
C LYS A 73 -1.25 16.30 6.32
N TRP A 74 -0.38 15.29 6.32
CA TRP A 74 0.76 15.19 7.23
C TRP A 74 2.02 15.76 6.57
N ASN A 75 2.70 16.68 7.27
CA ASN A 75 3.89 17.39 6.78
C ASN A 75 3.69 18.02 5.39
N TYR A 76 2.47 18.45 5.09
CA TYR A 76 2.07 19.07 3.80
C TYR A 76 2.21 18.18 2.55
N GLU A 77 2.63 16.93 2.67
CA GLU A 77 2.92 16.06 1.52
C GLU A 77 2.11 14.75 1.49
N ILE A 78 1.79 14.20 2.67
CA ILE A 78 1.23 12.86 2.77
C ILE A 78 -0.24 12.97 3.15
N ASP A 79 -1.13 12.51 2.26
CA ASP A 79 -2.54 12.39 2.58
C ASP A 79 -2.74 11.22 3.56
N VAL A 80 -3.39 11.51 4.69
CA VAL A 80 -3.64 10.55 5.77
C VAL A 80 -5.10 10.59 6.21
N THR A 81 -5.61 9.45 6.66
CA THR A 81 -6.92 9.35 7.32
C THR A 81 -6.72 9.30 8.82
N ILE A 82 -7.40 10.16 9.56
CA ILE A 82 -7.34 10.25 11.02
C ILE A 82 -8.69 9.91 11.60
N LYS A 83 -8.71 8.93 12.52
CA LYS A 83 -9.86 8.61 13.36
C LYS A 83 -9.70 9.34 14.70
N THR A 84 -10.62 10.23 15.02
CA THR A 84 -10.62 10.99 16.27
C THR A 84 -11.84 10.64 17.11
N MET A 85 -11.67 10.40 18.40
CA MET A 85 -12.80 10.19 19.30
C MET A 85 -13.63 11.47 19.43
N LYS A 86 -14.95 11.33 19.42
CA LYS A 86 -15.88 12.43 19.71
C LYS A 86 -15.68 12.90 21.15
N THR A 87 -15.70 14.23 21.34
CA THR A 87 -15.71 14.80 22.69
C THR A 87 -17.08 14.58 23.30
N ARG A 88 -17.27 13.47 24.01
CA ARG A 88 -18.48 13.25 24.81
C ARG A 88 -18.30 13.96 26.14
N THR A 89 -19.14 14.94 26.44
CA THR A 89 -19.32 15.41 27.81
C THR A 89 -19.70 14.17 28.62
N MET A 90 -18.89 13.82 29.62
CA MET A 90 -19.32 12.88 30.66
C MET A 90 -20.50 13.57 31.36
N SER A 91 -21.72 13.28 30.91
CA SER A 91 -22.91 13.55 31.70
C SER A 91 -22.80 12.67 32.94
N THR A 92 -22.34 13.25 34.03
CA THR A 92 -22.41 12.70 35.39
C THR A 92 -23.84 12.39 35.78
#